data_AF-A0A6G2S3R5-F1
#
_entry.id   AF-A0A6G2S3R5-F1
#
_cell.length_a   1.000
_cell.length_b   1.000
_cell.length_c   1.000
_cell.angle_alpha   90.00
_cell.angle_beta   90.00
_cell.angle_gamma   90.00
#
_symmetry.space_group_name_H-M   'P 1'
#
loop_
_entity.id
_entity.type
_entity.pdbx_description
1 polymer ?
#
loop_
_entity_poly.entity_id
_entity_poly.type
_entity_poly.pdbx_seq_one_letter_code
_entity_poly.pdbx_strand_id
1 'polypeptide(L)'
;MGKDPVNAAMIRHWCEAMGDAHPAYQGPDAVAPPTMLQAWTMGGLSGHQGRNPAHDELFALLDGAGYTSVVATDCEQEYLRPLRPGDVITFDSVIESVSARKTTKLGTGHFVTTRMDVRANGETAGTHRFRILKYAPAARRGAQGRDAGGRSPASGGRPPASGGRSPASGKRPRPVVNRDNAGFWAGVADHKLLIQRCGGCGRLRFPWLPGCNGCGAADWDTVEASGAGTVYSYVVMHHPPFPAFAPTVASAVGAASAVGEASAVGGAGVVGGAGREAGAGGPYAIGLIELVEGVRMVSNVVGVPYDRVRIGMPVRLEFLRVDEELTLPVFRPEEGATAAEGRAAAEGRAPAADAPRDADRKTGRDPAPDPAQDTPPALALRPGLELPPLTVPLTRTLIVSGAVASRDYQDVHHDAEAAREKGSPDIFMNILTTNGLVGRYLTDHFGPRSVLRKVAIRLGAPNYPGDTMVLSGTVTAVLDDTTAEVRVVGRNGLGDHVTGTVTVTVEPAADAR
;
A
#
# COMPACT_ATOMS: atom_id res chain seq x y z
N MET A 1 5.07 -19.27 15.76
CA MET A 1 6.20 -18.45 16.27
C MET A 1 6.14 -17.08 15.63
N GLY A 2 6.65 -16.02 16.24
CA GLY A 2 6.85 -14.72 15.58
C GLY A 2 7.81 -14.84 14.39
N LYS A 3 7.73 -13.92 13.43
CA LYS A 3 8.52 -14.00 12.19
C LYS A 3 9.99 -13.68 12.44
N ASP A 4 10.22 -12.64 13.24
CA ASP A 4 11.53 -12.13 13.59
C ASP A 4 11.65 -12.14 15.12
N PRO A 5 12.85 -12.41 15.68
CA PRO A 5 13.10 -12.05 17.07
C PRO A 5 12.93 -10.55 17.24
N VAL A 6 12.64 -10.12 18.47
CA VAL A 6 12.61 -8.70 18.80
C VAL A 6 13.96 -8.11 18.41
N ASN A 7 13.95 -6.99 17.69
CA ASN A 7 15.18 -6.41 17.14
C ASN A 7 15.16 -4.89 17.14
N ALA A 8 16.34 -4.31 17.33
CA ALA A 8 16.51 -2.87 17.47
C ALA A 8 16.13 -2.08 16.20
N ALA A 9 16.25 -2.67 15.02
CA ALA A 9 15.89 -1.99 13.76
C ALA A 9 14.39 -1.72 13.68
N MET A 10 13.56 -2.72 13.98
CA MET A 10 12.11 -2.54 14.02
C MET A 10 11.66 -1.59 15.13
N ILE A 11 12.31 -1.63 16.30
CA ILE A 11 12.05 -0.68 17.40
C ILE A 11 12.31 0.75 16.92
N ARG A 12 13.48 1.01 16.30
CA ARG A 12 13.82 2.34 15.78
C ARG A 12 12.82 2.81 14.71
N HIS A 13 12.46 1.95 13.75
CA HIS A 13 11.50 2.31 12.71
C HIS A 13 10.12 2.67 13.29
N TRP A 14 9.68 1.93 14.32
CA TRP A 14 8.45 2.26 15.04
C TRP A 14 8.54 3.62 15.73
N CYS A 15 9.62 3.85 16.48
CA CYS A 15 9.85 5.12 17.18
C CYS A 15 9.89 6.30 16.19
N GLU A 16 10.58 6.17 15.06
CA GLU A 16 10.62 7.20 14.01
C GLU A 16 9.24 7.44 13.38
N ALA A 17 8.49 6.38 13.08
CA ALA A 17 7.15 6.50 12.50
C ALA A 17 6.15 7.19 13.44
N MET A 18 6.21 6.88 14.75
CA MET A 18 5.32 7.45 15.76
C MET A 18 5.84 8.79 16.32
N GLY A 19 7.07 9.19 16.00
CA GLY A 19 7.77 10.31 16.63
C GLY A 19 8.00 10.11 18.13
N ASP A 20 8.16 8.85 18.57
CA ASP A 20 8.32 8.46 19.97
C ASP A 20 9.81 8.46 20.36
N ALA A 21 10.19 9.41 21.20
CA ALA A 21 11.57 9.63 21.62
C ALA A 21 11.87 9.08 23.02
N HIS A 22 11.01 8.23 23.58
CA HIS A 22 11.17 7.74 24.94
C HIS A 22 12.53 7.04 25.12
N PRO A 23 13.31 7.40 26.16
CA PRO A 23 14.71 6.96 26.28
C PRO A 23 14.87 5.46 26.49
N ALA A 24 13.86 4.79 27.06
CA ALA A 24 13.89 3.33 27.25
C ALA A 24 13.91 2.54 25.91
N TYR A 25 13.58 3.18 24.78
CA TYR A 25 13.53 2.52 23.47
C TYR A 25 14.85 2.65 22.69
N GLN A 26 15.88 3.23 23.30
CA GLN A 26 17.15 3.54 22.66
C GLN A 26 18.33 2.84 23.36
N GLY A 27 19.45 2.74 22.65
CA GLY A 27 20.70 2.19 23.19
C GLY A 27 20.75 0.65 23.27
N PRO A 28 21.80 0.11 23.90
CA PRO A 28 22.03 -1.34 23.99
C PRO A 28 20.98 -2.05 24.86
N ASP A 29 20.42 -1.35 25.85
CA ASP A 29 19.42 -1.88 26.79
C ASP A 29 17.98 -1.54 26.38
N ALA A 30 17.77 -1.18 25.11
CA ALA A 30 16.47 -0.80 24.58
C ALA A 30 15.41 -1.87 24.86
N VAL A 31 14.23 -1.43 25.28
CA VAL A 31 13.01 -2.24 25.26
C VAL A 31 12.17 -1.84 24.05
N ALA A 32 11.37 -2.76 23.53
CA ALA A 32 10.37 -2.40 22.53
C ALA A 32 9.24 -1.60 23.20
N PRO A 33 8.72 -0.53 22.56
CA PRO A 33 7.47 0.10 22.97
C PRO A 33 6.38 -0.95 23.22
N PRO A 34 5.68 -0.93 24.38
CA PRO A 34 4.70 -1.97 24.71
C PRO A 34 3.64 -2.19 23.61
N THR A 35 3.20 -1.09 22.98
CA THR A 35 2.22 -1.07 21.90
C THR A 35 2.67 -1.75 20.60
N MET A 36 3.96 -2.14 20.49
CA MET A 36 4.48 -3.00 19.43
C MET A 36 4.11 -4.48 19.60
N LEU A 37 3.45 -4.90 20.69
CA LEU A 37 3.16 -6.30 20.98
C LEU A 37 2.58 -7.07 19.78
N GLN A 38 1.63 -6.45 19.07
CA GLN A 38 1.03 -7.04 17.87
C GLN A 38 2.02 -7.12 16.69
N ALA A 39 2.91 -6.14 16.51
CA ALA A 39 3.85 -6.09 15.38
C ALA A 39 4.71 -7.36 15.28
N TRP A 40 5.08 -7.95 16.42
CA TRP A 40 5.86 -9.20 16.49
C TRP A 40 5.07 -10.46 16.10
N THR A 41 3.74 -10.36 16.03
CA THR A 41 2.83 -11.43 15.62
C THR A 41 2.34 -11.27 14.17
N MET A 42 2.66 -10.15 13.52
CA MET A 42 2.21 -9.84 12.15
C MET A 42 3.05 -10.56 11.09
N GLY A 43 2.38 -11.20 10.13
CA GLY A 43 3.04 -11.92 9.03
C GLY A 43 3.84 -11.04 8.07
N GLY A 44 3.43 -9.78 7.89
CA GLY A 44 3.99 -8.90 6.86
C GLY A 44 3.58 -9.30 5.43
N LEU A 45 4.21 -8.71 4.41
CA LEU A 45 3.91 -8.97 2.99
C LEU A 45 4.10 -10.43 2.56
N SER A 46 5.10 -11.12 3.11
CA SER A 46 5.37 -12.53 2.77
C SER A 46 4.54 -13.53 3.59
N GLY A 47 3.55 -13.04 4.35
CA GLY A 47 2.70 -13.87 5.19
C GLY A 47 3.45 -14.55 6.33
N HIS A 48 2.78 -15.52 6.97
CA HIS A 48 3.28 -16.21 8.15
C HIS A 48 3.41 -17.71 7.88
N GLN A 49 4.63 -18.22 7.75
CA GLN A 49 4.88 -19.66 7.63
C GLN A 49 4.55 -20.34 8.98
N GLY A 50 3.76 -21.41 8.97
CA GLY A 50 3.46 -22.21 10.16
C GLY A 50 2.39 -21.65 11.11
N ARG A 51 1.54 -20.72 10.66
CA ARG A 51 0.31 -20.35 11.39
C ARG A 51 -0.79 -21.38 11.12
N ASN A 52 -1.63 -21.64 12.12
CA ASN A 52 -2.84 -22.45 11.93
C ASN A 52 -3.77 -21.80 10.88
N PRO A 53 -4.27 -22.53 9.88
CA PRO A 53 -5.06 -21.98 8.78
C PRO A 53 -6.48 -21.53 9.19
N ALA A 54 -6.96 -21.85 10.40
CA ALA A 54 -8.34 -21.59 10.81
C ALA A 54 -8.81 -20.14 10.62
N HIS A 55 -7.91 -19.16 10.78
CA HIS A 55 -8.24 -17.75 10.55
C HIS A 55 -8.42 -17.44 9.05
N ASP A 56 -7.54 -17.96 8.21
CA ASP A 56 -7.58 -17.78 6.76
C ASP A 56 -8.79 -18.52 6.17
N GLU A 57 -9.12 -19.71 6.69
CA GLU A 57 -10.32 -20.47 6.34
C GLU A 57 -11.61 -19.71 6.71
N LEU A 58 -11.68 -19.11 7.91
CA LEU A 58 -12.82 -18.27 8.30
C LEU A 58 -12.94 -17.06 7.36
N PHE A 59 -11.83 -16.43 7.00
CA PHE A 59 -11.84 -15.27 6.10
C PHE A 59 -12.30 -15.66 4.70
N ALA A 60 -11.78 -16.76 4.15
CA ALA A 60 -12.19 -17.30 2.86
C ALA A 60 -13.68 -17.65 2.84
N LEU A 61 -14.21 -18.23 3.93
CA LEU A 61 -15.63 -18.51 4.08
C LEU A 61 -16.48 -17.23 4.06
N LEU A 62 -16.07 -16.21 4.82
CA LEU A 62 -16.77 -14.92 4.87
C LEU A 62 -16.68 -14.17 3.52
N ASP A 63 -15.53 -14.21 2.86
CA ASP A 63 -15.31 -13.62 1.54
C ASP A 63 -16.17 -14.31 0.48
N GLY A 64 -16.23 -15.66 0.50
CA GLY A 64 -17.11 -16.45 -0.36
C GLY A 64 -18.60 -16.19 -0.12
N ALA A 65 -18.98 -15.73 1.07
CA ALA A 65 -20.33 -15.29 1.41
C ALA A 65 -20.60 -13.80 1.07
N GLY A 66 -19.63 -13.10 0.46
CA GLY A 66 -19.76 -11.70 0.01
C GLY A 66 -19.34 -10.65 1.04
N TYR A 67 -18.77 -11.04 2.18
CA TYR A 67 -18.24 -10.13 3.20
C TYR A 67 -16.78 -9.75 2.93
N THR A 68 -16.53 -9.16 1.75
CA THR A 68 -15.19 -8.96 1.19
C THR A 68 -14.39 -7.81 1.81
N SER A 69 -15.04 -6.93 2.59
CA SER A 69 -14.39 -5.79 3.24
C SER A 69 -14.09 -6.10 4.70
N VAL A 70 -13.00 -5.54 5.23
CA VAL A 70 -12.58 -5.69 6.61
C VAL A 70 -12.22 -4.33 7.21
N VAL A 71 -12.54 -4.13 8.47
CA VAL A 71 -12.10 -2.97 9.24
C VAL A 71 -11.83 -3.39 10.69
N ALA A 72 -10.73 -2.92 11.27
CA ALA A 72 -10.48 -3.10 12.70
C ALA A 72 -11.33 -2.13 13.51
N THR A 73 -11.89 -2.60 14.62
CA THR A 73 -12.79 -1.79 15.46
C THR A 73 -12.30 -1.64 16.88
N ASP A 74 -11.63 -2.65 17.44
CA ASP A 74 -11.19 -2.63 18.84
C ASP A 74 -9.85 -3.36 18.98
N CYS A 75 -9.00 -2.85 19.86
CA CYS A 75 -7.72 -3.44 20.24
C CYS A 75 -7.55 -3.30 21.75
N GLU A 76 -7.35 -4.43 22.42
CA GLU A 76 -7.06 -4.51 23.85
C GLU A 76 -5.75 -5.27 24.03
N GLN A 77 -4.78 -4.67 24.71
CA GLN A 77 -3.48 -5.25 24.99
C GLN A 77 -3.16 -5.11 26.47
N GLU A 78 -2.66 -6.19 27.07
CA GLU A 78 -2.07 -6.19 28.42
C GLU A 78 -0.59 -6.54 28.31
N TYR A 79 0.24 -5.80 29.02
CA TYR A 79 1.69 -5.89 28.95
C TYR A 79 2.22 -6.38 30.30
N LEU A 80 2.73 -7.61 30.33
CA LEU A 80 3.18 -8.25 31.56
C LEU A 80 4.68 -8.08 31.78
N ARG A 81 5.46 -8.01 30.70
CA ARG A 81 6.90 -7.70 30.74
C ARG A 81 7.36 -6.93 29.50
N PRO A 82 8.41 -6.10 29.60
CA PRO A 82 9.02 -5.48 28.45
C PRO A 82 9.67 -6.53 27.53
N LEU A 83 9.57 -6.30 26.23
CA LEU A 83 10.24 -7.08 25.20
C LEU A 83 11.60 -6.46 24.89
N ARG A 84 12.64 -7.29 24.73
CA ARG A 84 14.03 -6.85 24.50
C ARG A 84 14.61 -7.42 23.22
N PRO A 85 15.51 -6.71 22.53
CA PRO A 85 16.24 -7.26 21.40
C PRO A 85 16.82 -8.64 21.70
N GLY A 86 16.59 -9.60 20.81
CA GLY A 86 16.95 -11.01 20.98
C GLY A 86 15.81 -11.91 21.48
N ASP A 87 14.74 -11.35 22.07
CA ASP A 87 13.60 -12.16 22.52
C ASP A 87 12.94 -12.89 21.34
N VAL A 88 12.84 -14.22 21.46
CA VAL A 88 12.14 -15.07 20.50
C VAL A 88 10.67 -15.12 20.86
N ILE A 89 9.84 -14.59 19.95
CA ILE A 89 8.41 -14.50 20.16
C ILE A 89 7.72 -15.80 19.75
N THR A 90 6.83 -16.30 20.62
CA THR A 90 5.85 -17.33 20.28
C THR A 90 4.48 -16.84 20.70
N PHE A 91 3.42 -17.32 20.05
CA PHE A 91 2.07 -16.91 20.39
C PHE A 91 1.07 -17.98 20.00
N ASP A 92 -0.01 -18.07 20.77
CA ASP A 92 -1.21 -18.80 20.39
C ASP A 92 -2.29 -17.80 19.99
N SER A 93 -3.10 -18.17 19.01
CA SER A 93 -4.16 -17.32 18.46
C SER A 93 -5.45 -18.12 18.39
N VAL A 94 -6.51 -17.60 18.98
CA VAL A 94 -7.84 -18.24 19.02
C VAL A 94 -8.87 -17.27 18.47
N ILE A 95 -9.74 -17.75 17.57
CA ILE A 95 -10.97 -17.04 17.22
C ILE A 95 -11.90 -17.18 18.43
N GLU A 96 -11.93 -16.15 19.27
CA GLU A 96 -12.66 -16.15 20.55
C GLU A 96 -14.17 -16.08 20.31
N SER A 97 -14.60 -15.28 19.33
CA SER A 97 -16.02 -15.20 18.96
C SER A 97 -16.24 -14.70 17.53
N VAL A 98 -17.35 -15.13 16.94
CA VAL A 98 -17.93 -14.56 15.72
C VAL A 98 -19.35 -14.13 16.05
N SER A 99 -19.67 -12.84 15.88
CA SER A 99 -21.00 -12.34 16.22
C SER A 99 -22.06 -12.86 15.24
N ALA A 100 -23.33 -12.81 15.65
CA ALA A 100 -24.44 -12.80 14.68
C ALA A 100 -24.27 -11.66 13.66
N ARG A 101 -24.97 -11.76 12.52
CA ARG A 101 -24.95 -10.74 11.46
C ARG A 101 -25.44 -9.39 12.01
N LYS A 102 -24.67 -8.34 11.81
CA LYS A 102 -24.98 -6.96 12.25
C LYS A 102 -24.87 -5.99 11.08
N THR A 103 -25.73 -4.98 11.08
CA THR A 103 -25.69 -3.87 10.11
C THR A 103 -25.09 -2.64 10.76
N THR A 104 -24.10 -2.06 10.11
CA THR A 104 -23.41 -0.83 10.52
C THR A 104 -23.50 0.22 9.41
N LYS A 105 -22.94 1.42 9.63
CA LYS A 105 -22.81 2.45 8.58
C LYS A 105 -21.92 2.01 7.41
N LEU A 106 -20.93 1.14 7.66
CA LEU A 106 -19.99 0.64 6.65
C LEU A 106 -20.60 -0.49 5.81
N GLY A 107 -21.49 -1.26 6.42
CA GLY A 107 -22.17 -2.37 5.76
C GLY A 107 -22.67 -3.41 6.75
N THR A 108 -23.20 -4.50 6.19
CA THR A 108 -23.71 -5.64 6.97
C THR A 108 -22.65 -6.73 7.01
N GLY A 109 -22.39 -7.29 8.20
CA GLY A 109 -21.28 -8.21 8.40
C GLY A 109 -21.26 -8.89 9.76
N HIS A 110 -20.11 -9.48 10.08
CA HIS A 110 -19.84 -10.20 11.32
C HIS A 110 -18.64 -9.58 12.04
N PHE A 111 -18.77 -9.38 13.35
CA PHE A 111 -17.62 -9.05 14.17
C PHE A 111 -16.88 -10.34 14.50
N VAL A 112 -15.57 -10.34 14.29
CA VAL A 112 -14.69 -11.46 14.63
C VAL A 112 -13.71 -10.95 15.68
N THR A 113 -13.73 -11.58 16.86
CA THR A 113 -12.80 -11.28 17.94
C THR A 113 -11.75 -12.39 18.00
N THR A 114 -10.48 -12.01 17.91
CA THR A 114 -9.33 -12.90 18.04
C THR A 114 -8.59 -12.58 19.33
N ARG A 115 -8.28 -13.60 20.13
CA ARG A 115 -7.42 -13.49 21.30
C ARG A 115 -6.07 -14.11 21.00
N MET A 116 -5.00 -13.44 21.41
CA MET A 116 -3.64 -13.92 21.31
C MET A 116 -2.95 -13.86 22.66
N ASP A 117 -2.26 -14.95 23.00
CA ASP A 117 -1.38 -15.02 24.17
C ASP A 117 0.06 -15.02 23.64
N VAL A 118 0.79 -13.94 23.92
CA VAL A 118 2.14 -13.70 23.38
C VAL A 118 3.18 -14.04 24.45
N ARG A 119 4.20 -14.80 24.05
CA ARG A 119 5.32 -15.21 24.91
C ARG A 119 6.65 -14.76 24.31
N ALA A 120 7.59 -14.41 25.18
CA ALA A 120 8.98 -14.15 24.85
C ALA A 120 9.86 -15.20 25.54
N ASN A 121 10.65 -15.95 24.76
CA ASN A 121 11.51 -17.03 25.27
C ASN A 121 10.76 -18.06 26.16
N GLY A 122 9.48 -18.31 25.86
CA GLY A 122 8.62 -19.24 26.60
C GLY A 122 7.82 -18.64 27.76
N GLU A 123 8.15 -17.42 28.20
CA GLU A 123 7.43 -16.73 29.27
C GLU A 123 6.36 -15.79 28.72
N THR A 124 5.22 -15.67 29.41
CA THR A 124 4.14 -14.78 28.97
C THR A 124 4.59 -13.31 28.97
N ALA A 125 4.53 -12.68 27.80
CA ALA A 125 4.90 -11.29 27.60
C ALA A 125 3.69 -10.34 27.63
N GLY A 126 2.56 -10.79 27.10
CA GLY A 126 1.33 -10.01 27.07
C GLY A 126 0.17 -10.76 26.44
N THR A 127 -1.01 -10.18 26.56
CA THR A 127 -2.22 -10.66 25.88
C THR A 127 -2.73 -9.60 24.92
N HIS A 128 -3.39 -10.05 23.86
CA HIS A 128 -3.92 -9.17 22.83
C HIS A 128 -5.29 -9.67 22.36
N ARG A 129 -6.33 -8.87 22.51
CA ARG A 129 -7.66 -9.11 21.96
C ARG A 129 -7.95 -8.09 20.87
N PHE A 130 -8.22 -8.58 19.67
CA PHE A 130 -8.43 -7.77 18.48
C PHE A 130 -9.79 -8.06 17.88
N ARG A 131 -10.59 -7.03 17.63
CA ARG A 131 -11.88 -7.16 16.99
C ARG A 131 -11.89 -6.47 15.63
N ILE A 132 -12.32 -7.21 14.63
CA ILE A 132 -12.60 -6.69 13.29
C ILE A 132 -14.08 -6.84 12.94
N LEU A 133 -14.53 -6.06 11.98
CA LEU A 133 -15.77 -6.29 11.24
C LEU A 133 -15.40 -6.75 9.83
N LYS A 134 -15.82 -7.97 9.46
CA LYS A 134 -15.88 -8.44 8.06
C LYS A 134 -17.28 -8.15 7.53
N TYR A 135 -17.40 -7.38 6.45
CA TYR A 135 -18.67 -6.85 5.97
C TYR A 135 -18.78 -6.79 4.45
N ALA A 136 -20.02 -6.81 3.97
CA ALA A 136 -20.36 -6.50 2.60
C ALA A 136 -20.42 -4.97 2.48
N PRO A 137 -19.59 -4.34 1.64
CA PRO A 137 -19.60 -2.89 1.49
C PRO A 137 -20.96 -2.41 1.00
N ALA A 138 -21.46 -1.32 1.57
CA ALA A 138 -22.73 -0.73 1.15
C ALA A 138 -22.62 -0.31 -0.33
N ALA A 139 -23.50 -0.84 -1.19
CA ALA A 139 -23.58 -0.41 -2.59
C ALA A 139 -23.79 1.11 -2.64
N ARG A 140 -22.90 1.85 -3.32
CA ARG A 140 -23.03 3.30 -3.50
C ARG A 140 -24.37 3.61 -4.17
N ARG A 141 -25.34 4.12 -3.39
CA ARG A 141 -26.48 4.87 -3.94
C ARG A 141 -25.94 6.17 -4.50
N GLY A 142 -25.81 6.28 -5.83
CA GLY A 142 -25.64 7.56 -6.50
C GLY A 142 -24.53 7.61 -7.55
N ALA A 143 -24.79 7.02 -8.71
CA ALA A 143 -24.17 7.43 -9.99
C ALA A 143 -25.04 6.96 -11.18
N GLN A 144 -26.35 7.25 -11.12
CA GLN A 144 -27.23 7.21 -12.29
C GLN A 144 -28.20 8.39 -12.20
N GLY A 145 -28.10 9.28 -13.20
CA GLY A 145 -29.20 10.11 -13.69
C GLY A 145 -29.70 11.25 -12.81
N ARG A 146 -29.06 12.42 -12.94
CA ARG A 146 -29.85 13.63 -13.15
C ARG A 146 -30.35 13.53 -14.59
N ASP A 147 -31.64 13.25 -14.77
CA ASP A 147 -32.44 13.83 -15.84
C ASP A 147 -33.92 13.40 -15.77
N ALA A 148 -34.76 14.38 -16.06
CA ALA A 148 -36.17 14.33 -16.46
C ALA A 148 -37.20 13.73 -15.48
N GLY A 149 -38.03 14.62 -14.95
CA GLY A 149 -39.31 14.27 -14.35
C GLY A 149 -40.32 13.73 -15.36
N GLY A 150 -41.40 13.16 -14.83
CA GLY A 150 -42.63 12.94 -15.59
C GLY A 150 -43.20 11.52 -15.52
N ARG A 151 -44.19 11.36 -14.65
CA ARG A 151 -45.37 10.48 -14.75
C ARG A 151 -45.16 8.96 -14.86
N SER A 152 -45.80 8.29 -13.89
CA SER A 152 -46.27 6.91 -13.94
C SER A 152 -47.05 6.62 -15.24
N PRO A 153 -46.98 5.39 -15.78
CA PRO A 153 -48.20 4.58 -15.78
C PRO A 153 -48.00 3.10 -15.46
N ALA A 154 -49.14 2.44 -15.31
CA ALA A 154 -49.37 1.16 -14.68
C ALA A 154 -49.08 -0.08 -15.55
N SER A 155 -48.95 -1.20 -14.83
CA SER A 155 -49.38 -2.59 -15.13
C SER A 155 -49.48 -3.08 -16.58
N GLY A 156 -48.74 -4.15 -16.87
CA GLY A 156 -49.04 -5.10 -17.95
C GLY A 156 -47.97 -6.19 -18.05
N GLY A 157 -48.32 -7.43 -17.71
CA GLY A 157 -47.37 -8.56 -17.62
C GLY A 157 -47.10 -9.29 -18.95
N ARG A 158 -45.94 -9.97 -19.02
CA ARG A 158 -45.65 -11.13 -19.88
C ARG A 158 -44.40 -11.87 -19.34
N PRO A 159 -44.32 -13.22 -19.36
CA PRO A 159 -43.28 -13.99 -18.66
C PRO A 159 -41.91 -13.96 -19.38
N PRO A 160 -40.79 -14.28 -18.70
CA PRO A 160 -39.46 -14.07 -19.25
C PRO A 160 -39.10 -15.15 -20.27
N ALA A 161 -38.70 -14.70 -21.47
CA ALA A 161 -37.94 -15.52 -22.39
C ALA A 161 -36.48 -15.58 -21.92
N SER A 162 -35.95 -16.80 -21.82
CA SER A 162 -34.56 -17.12 -21.55
C SER A 162 -33.64 -16.58 -22.65
N GLY A 163 -33.14 -15.36 -22.47
CA GLY A 163 -32.03 -14.80 -23.24
C GLY A 163 -30.74 -14.95 -22.45
N GLY A 164 -29.83 -15.81 -22.92
CA GLY A 164 -28.47 -15.89 -22.40
C GLY A 164 -27.81 -14.52 -22.45
N ARG A 165 -27.43 -14.00 -21.29
CA ARG A 165 -26.73 -12.72 -21.18
C ARG A 165 -25.29 -12.95 -21.63
N SER A 166 -24.91 -12.45 -22.81
CA SER A 166 -23.50 -12.31 -23.17
C SER A 166 -22.79 -11.51 -22.06
N PRO A 167 -21.61 -11.94 -21.58
CA PRO A 167 -20.86 -11.19 -20.58
C PRO A 167 -20.47 -9.84 -21.18
N ALA A 168 -20.81 -8.76 -20.47
CA ALA A 168 -20.40 -7.41 -20.82
C ALA A 168 -18.87 -7.33 -20.80
N SER A 169 -18.27 -6.88 -21.91
CA SER A 169 -16.83 -6.60 -22.00
C SER A 169 -16.45 -5.53 -20.98
N GLY A 170 -15.67 -5.90 -19.96
CA GLY A 170 -15.12 -4.95 -19.00
C GLY A 170 -14.25 -3.90 -19.69
N LYS A 171 -14.29 -2.64 -19.25
CA LYS A 171 -13.42 -1.57 -19.77
C LYS A 171 -11.95 -1.90 -19.48
N ARG A 172 -11.04 -1.60 -20.42
CA ARG A 172 -9.59 -1.76 -20.25
C ARG A 172 -9.10 -0.94 -19.04
N PRO A 173 -8.17 -1.47 -18.21
CA PRO A 173 -7.52 -0.69 -17.17
C PRO A 173 -6.88 0.57 -17.75
N ARG A 174 -7.09 1.71 -17.07
CA ARG A 174 -6.54 3.00 -17.50
C ARG A 174 -5.14 3.18 -16.91
N PRO A 175 -4.19 3.76 -17.66
CA PRO A 175 -2.90 4.12 -17.08
C PRO A 175 -3.07 5.11 -15.93
N VAL A 176 -2.36 4.88 -14.84
CA VAL A 176 -2.33 5.80 -13.70
C VAL A 176 -1.54 7.05 -14.10
N VAL A 177 -2.23 8.18 -14.13
CA VAL A 177 -1.63 9.49 -14.41
C VAL A 177 -1.33 10.19 -13.08
N ASN A 178 -0.06 10.53 -12.85
CA ASN A 178 0.41 11.28 -11.69
C ASN A 178 1.15 12.54 -12.14
N ARG A 179 1.56 13.38 -11.19
CA ARG A 179 2.30 14.63 -11.46
C ARG A 179 3.53 14.41 -12.37
N ASP A 180 4.25 13.30 -12.17
CA ASP A 180 5.55 13.07 -12.79
C ASP A 180 5.44 12.49 -14.21
N ASN A 181 4.33 11.81 -14.54
CA ASN A 181 4.09 11.26 -15.88
C ASN A 181 2.98 11.98 -16.66
N ALA A 182 2.33 13.00 -16.08
CA ALA A 182 1.24 13.74 -16.72
C ALA A 182 1.65 14.33 -18.07
N GLY A 183 2.87 14.86 -18.19
CA GLY A 183 3.38 15.42 -19.45
C GLY A 183 3.55 14.38 -20.56
N PHE A 184 3.93 13.15 -20.21
CA PHE A 184 3.96 12.04 -21.17
C PHE A 184 2.56 11.73 -21.71
N TRP A 185 1.56 11.60 -20.82
CA TRP A 185 0.20 11.28 -21.22
C TRP A 185 -0.50 12.40 -21.98
N ALA A 186 -0.20 13.67 -21.66
CA ALA A 186 -0.65 14.82 -22.45
C ALA A 186 -0.06 14.77 -23.87
N GLY A 187 1.25 14.48 -23.99
CA GLY A 187 1.88 14.27 -25.29
C GLY A 187 1.22 13.14 -26.08
N VAL A 188 0.98 11.99 -25.44
CA VAL A 188 0.30 10.86 -26.09
C VAL A 188 -1.11 11.23 -26.59
N ALA A 189 -1.88 11.99 -25.81
CA ALA A 189 -3.19 12.48 -26.23
C ALA A 189 -3.11 13.40 -27.46
N ASP A 190 -2.02 14.17 -27.56
CA ASP A 190 -1.70 15.04 -28.70
C ASP A 190 -0.98 14.31 -29.85
N HIS A 191 -0.86 12.97 -29.79
CA HIS A 191 -0.11 12.15 -30.76
C HIS A 191 1.38 12.51 -30.87
N LYS A 192 2.00 12.86 -29.74
CA LYS A 192 3.42 13.19 -29.60
C LYS A 192 4.08 12.31 -28.54
N LEU A 193 5.16 11.63 -28.90
CA LEU A 193 5.94 10.86 -27.92
C LEU A 193 6.99 11.77 -27.30
N LEU A 194 6.70 12.28 -26.10
CA LEU A 194 7.60 13.21 -25.40
C LEU A 194 8.57 12.45 -24.48
N ILE A 195 9.86 12.73 -24.65
CA ILE A 195 10.97 12.23 -23.83
C ILE A 195 11.35 13.32 -22.83
N GLN A 196 11.49 12.96 -21.55
CA GLN A 196 11.92 13.89 -20.51
C GLN A 196 13.39 14.24 -20.71
N ARG A 197 13.75 15.53 -20.69
CA ARG A 197 15.13 16.00 -20.76
C ARG A 197 15.48 16.81 -19.52
N CYS A 198 16.63 16.50 -18.91
CA CYS A 198 17.10 17.18 -17.72
C CYS A 198 17.50 18.63 -18.01
N GLY A 199 16.91 19.58 -17.29
CA GLY A 199 17.29 21.00 -17.36
C GLY A 199 18.71 21.26 -16.82
N GLY A 200 19.21 20.41 -15.92
CA GLY A 200 20.56 20.56 -15.34
C GLY A 200 21.69 19.97 -16.18
N CYS A 201 21.51 18.78 -16.76
CA CYS A 201 22.57 18.07 -17.49
C CYS A 201 22.23 17.66 -18.93
N GLY A 202 21.04 18.03 -19.43
CA GLY A 202 20.60 17.72 -20.80
C GLY A 202 20.30 16.23 -21.06
N ARG A 203 20.46 15.34 -20.07
CA ARG A 203 20.24 13.89 -20.25
C ARG A 203 18.77 13.60 -20.58
N LEU A 204 18.57 12.84 -21.67
CA LEU A 204 17.27 12.29 -22.08
C LEU A 204 16.91 11.07 -21.24
N ARG A 205 15.63 10.93 -20.89
CA ARG A 205 15.16 9.92 -19.94
C ARG A 205 13.78 9.38 -20.29
N PHE A 206 13.67 8.06 -20.13
CA PHE A 206 12.41 7.34 -20.15
C PHE A 206 12.54 6.10 -19.22
N PRO A 207 11.53 5.77 -18.39
CA PRO A 207 10.28 6.50 -18.16
C PRO A 207 10.51 7.86 -17.48
N TRP A 208 9.46 8.70 -17.46
CA TRP A 208 9.50 9.98 -16.75
C TRP A 208 9.66 9.74 -15.24
N LEU A 209 10.59 10.47 -14.62
CA LEU A 209 10.91 10.32 -13.20
C LEU A 209 11.05 11.71 -12.53
N PRO A 210 10.84 11.83 -11.20
CA PRO A 210 10.86 13.14 -10.51
C PRO A 210 12.24 13.82 -10.46
N GLY A 211 13.33 13.04 -10.44
CA GLY A 211 14.71 13.50 -10.20
C GLY A 211 15.70 12.84 -11.17
N CYS A 212 16.79 13.55 -11.55
CA CYS A 212 17.78 13.05 -12.51
C CYS A 212 18.66 11.96 -11.92
N ASN A 213 18.70 10.79 -12.57
CA ASN A 213 19.61 9.71 -12.19
C ASN A 213 21.08 9.98 -12.55
N GLY A 214 21.36 11.08 -13.26
CA GLY A 214 22.71 11.57 -13.51
C GLY A 214 23.16 12.60 -12.48
N CYS A 215 22.44 13.73 -12.38
CA CYS A 215 22.86 14.90 -11.59
C CYS A 215 21.94 15.28 -10.43
N GLY A 216 20.84 14.55 -10.20
CA GLY A 216 19.87 14.84 -9.14
C GLY A 216 18.95 16.05 -9.36
N ALA A 217 19.11 16.83 -10.44
CA ALA A 217 18.25 17.98 -10.72
C ALA A 217 16.77 17.59 -10.85
N ALA A 218 15.90 18.51 -10.43
CA ALA A 218 14.43 18.38 -10.50
C ALA A 218 13.80 19.21 -11.63
N ASP A 219 14.61 19.99 -12.36
CA ASP A 219 14.17 20.78 -13.49
C ASP A 219 14.20 19.97 -14.78
N TRP A 220 13.13 20.10 -15.57
CA TRP A 220 12.90 19.31 -16.78
C TRP A 220 12.33 20.16 -17.92
N ASP A 221 12.70 19.81 -19.13
CA ASP A 221 11.92 20.10 -20.34
C ASP A 221 11.66 18.80 -21.11
N THR A 222 11.18 18.91 -22.36
CA THR A 222 10.86 17.75 -23.19
C THR A 222 11.45 17.88 -24.58
N VAL A 223 11.73 16.72 -25.18
CA VAL A 223 12.01 16.60 -26.61
C VAL A 223 11.01 15.63 -27.22
N GLU A 224 10.50 15.94 -28.41
CA GLU A 224 9.65 15.02 -29.16
C GLU A 224 10.53 13.95 -29.81
N ALA A 225 10.19 12.68 -29.58
CA ALA A 225 10.87 11.56 -30.21
C ALA A 225 10.57 11.54 -31.72
N SER A 226 11.57 11.19 -32.53
CA SER A 226 11.43 10.96 -33.97
C SER A 226 10.49 9.80 -34.32
N GLY A 227 10.22 8.94 -33.35
CA GLY A 227 9.40 7.73 -33.48
C GLY A 227 10.13 6.56 -34.12
N ALA A 228 11.41 6.67 -34.45
CA ALA A 228 12.22 5.55 -34.94
C ALA A 228 12.86 4.79 -33.77
N GLY A 229 12.89 3.47 -33.84
CA GLY A 229 13.56 2.64 -32.83
C GLY A 229 13.87 1.23 -33.32
N THR A 230 14.48 0.45 -32.45
CA THR A 230 14.76 -0.99 -32.67
C THR A 230 14.29 -1.81 -31.49
N VAL A 231 13.87 -3.05 -31.73
CA VAL A 231 13.54 -4.00 -30.65
C VAL A 231 14.84 -4.38 -29.93
N TYR A 232 15.06 -3.86 -28.72
CA TYR A 232 16.23 -4.18 -27.90
C TYR A 232 16.08 -5.57 -27.24
N SER A 233 14.91 -5.84 -26.70
CA SER A 233 14.51 -7.17 -26.19
C SER A 233 13.00 -7.32 -26.28
N TYR A 234 12.48 -8.54 -26.18
CA TYR A 234 11.04 -8.76 -26.16
C TYR A 234 10.67 -10.00 -25.34
N VAL A 235 9.44 -10.02 -24.84
CA VAL A 235 8.82 -11.18 -24.19
C VAL A 235 7.51 -11.51 -24.90
N VAL A 236 7.20 -12.80 -25.01
CA VAL A 236 5.93 -13.28 -25.55
C VAL A 236 5.03 -13.69 -24.40
N MET A 237 3.86 -13.08 -24.31
CA MET A 237 2.87 -13.37 -23.26
C MET A 237 1.93 -14.47 -23.73
N HIS A 238 1.84 -15.60 -23.01
CA HIS A 238 1.02 -16.76 -23.41
C HIS A 238 -0.28 -16.97 -22.60
N HIS A 239 -0.35 -16.65 -21.30
CA HIS A 239 -1.55 -16.90 -20.47
C HIS A 239 -1.57 -16.15 -19.12
N PRO A 240 -2.76 -15.95 -18.49
CA PRO A 240 -4.10 -16.04 -19.05
C PRO A 240 -4.56 -14.70 -19.67
N PRO A 241 -5.39 -14.72 -20.73
CA PRO A 241 -5.96 -13.50 -21.30
C PRO A 241 -6.89 -12.86 -20.27
N PHE A 242 -6.50 -11.69 -19.78
CA PHE A 242 -7.31 -10.95 -18.83
C PHE A 242 -8.52 -10.36 -19.59
N PRO A 243 -9.78 -10.61 -19.19
CA PRO A 243 -10.97 -10.29 -20.01
C PRO A 243 -11.06 -8.83 -20.47
N ALA A 244 -10.54 -7.90 -19.67
CA ALA A 244 -10.49 -6.48 -20.03
C ALA A 244 -9.58 -6.19 -21.24
N PHE A 245 -8.66 -7.08 -21.59
CA PHE A 245 -7.71 -6.95 -22.71
C PHE A 245 -8.11 -7.81 -23.91
N ALA A 246 -9.20 -8.58 -23.82
CA ALA A 246 -9.74 -9.34 -24.94
C ALA A 246 -10.18 -8.38 -26.06
N PRO A 247 -9.93 -8.73 -27.34
CA PRO A 247 -10.43 -7.94 -28.45
C PRO A 247 -11.97 -7.99 -28.48
N THR A 248 -12.61 -6.83 -28.66
CA THR A 248 -14.01 -6.75 -29.08
C THR A 248 -14.08 -7.25 -30.53
N VAL A 249 -14.36 -8.54 -30.75
CA VAL A 249 -14.47 -9.11 -32.11
C VAL A 249 -15.92 -9.19 -32.53
N ALA A 250 -16.24 -8.55 -33.64
CA ALA A 250 -17.31 -9.00 -34.52
C ALA A 250 -16.70 -9.87 -35.64
N SER A 251 -17.15 -11.13 -35.67
CA SER A 251 -17.14 -12.13 -36.75
C SER A 251 -15.94 -13.09 -36.96
N ALA A 252 -16.09 -14.27 -36.36
CA ALA A 252 -16.25 -15.62 -36.96
C ALA A 252 -15.06 -16.50 -37.45
N VAL A 253 -15.14 -17.76 -36.98
CA VAL A 253 -14.72 -19.09 -37.51
C VAL A 253 -13.33 -19.67 -37.16
N GLY A 254 -13.31 -20.84 -36.50
CA GLY A 254 -12.47 -21.98 -36.92
C GLY A 254 -11.47 -22.65 -35.96
N ALA A 255 -11.94 -23.56 -35.10
CA ALA A 255 -11.39 -24.88 -34.71
C ALA A 255 -9.92 -25.14 -34.23
N ALA A 256 -9.87 -25.74 -33.02
CA ALA A 256 -9.15 -26.97 -32.61
C ALA A 256 -7.75 -26.96 -31.92
N SER A 257 -7.81 -27.42 -30.64
CA SER A 257 -7.00 -28.46 -29.96
C SER A 257 -5.55 -28.23 -29.44
N ALA A 258 -5.48 -28.17 -28.10
CA ALA A 258 -4.78 -29.10 -27.17
C ALA A 258 -3.31 -28.87 -26.68
N VAL A 259 -3.23 -28.65 -25.35
CA VAL A 259 -2.32 -29.12 -24.27
C VAL A 259 -0.83 -28.72 -24.17
N GLY A 260 -0.43 -28.26 -22.95
CA GLY A 260 0.90 -28.48 -22.35
C GLY A 260 1.53 -27.31 -21.57
N GLU A 261 1.56 -27.40 -20.22
CA GLU A 261 2.06 -26.45 -19.18
C GLU A 261 3.61 -26.24 -19.21
N ALA A 262 4.32 -25.30 -18.54
CA ALA A 262 4.14 -24.55 -17.29
C ALA A 262 5.11 -23.32 -17.14
N SER A 263 4.64 -22.32 -16.36
CA SER A 263 5.28 -21.39 -15.38
C SER A 263 6.66 -20.70 -15.53
N ALA A 264 6.72 -19.36 -15.42
CA ALA A 264 7.15 -18.59 -14.21
C ALA A 264 7.32 -17.05 -14.40
N VAL A 265 6.55 -16.29 -13.60
CA VAL A 265 6.67 -14.97 -12.89
C VAL A 265 8.02 -14.21 -12.96
N GLY A 266 8.22 -12.87 -13.01
CA GLY A 266 7.48 -11.59 -12.89
C GLY A 266 8.53 -10.49 -12.50
N GLY A 267 8.42 -9.17 -12.66
CA GLY A 267 7.42 -8.26 -13.22
C GLY A 267 8.01 -6.84 -13.39
N ALA A 268 7.46 -6.10 -14.36
CA ALA A 268 7.40 -4.64 -14.44
C ALA A 268 6.12 -4.35 -15.25
N GLY A 269 5.22 -3.50 -14.72
CA GLY A 269 3.87 -3.31 -15.24
C GLY A 269 3.86 -2.86 -16.71
N VAL A 270 3.45 -3.76 -17.59
CA VAL A 270 3.31 -3.56 -19.03
C VAL A 270 1.89 -3.09 -19.33
N VAL A 271 1.74 -1.99 -20.07
CA VAL A 271 0.49 -1.65 -20.76
C VAL A 271 0.54 -2.32 -22.13
N GLY A 272 -0.13 -3.47 -22.29
CA GLY A 272 -0.16 -4.21 -23.56
C GLY A 272 -1.57 -4.49 -24.04
N GLY A 273 -1.82 -4.40 -25.36
CA GLY A 273 -3.08 -4.86 -25.97
C GLY A 273 -3.27 -4.58 -27.47
N ALA A 274 -2.83 -5.57 -28.28
CA ALA A 274 -3.30 -6.06 -29.60
C ALA A 274 -3.28 -5.20 -30.89
N GLY A 275 -2.50 -5.67 -31.88
CA GLY A 275 -2.72 -5.51 -33.33
C GLY A 275 -3.30 -6.81 -33.93
N ARG A 276 -3.96 -6.71 -35.09
CA ARG A 276 -4.96 -7.63 -35.67
C ARG A 276 -4.45 -8.93 -36.34
N GLU A 277 -5.40 -9.88 -36.40
CA GLU A 277 -5.59 -11.06 -37.26
C GLU A 277 -4.84 -12.38 -36.95
N ALA A 278 -5.41 -13.16 -36.01
CA ALA A 278 -5.97 -14.52 -36.21
C ALA A 278 -6.38 -15.14 -34.84
N GLY A 279 -7.68 -15.37 -34.61
CA GLY A 279 -8.19 -16.26 -33.55
C GLY A 279 -8.11 -15.77 -32.09
N ALA A 280 -9.12 -16.11 -31.29
CA ALA A 280 -9.30 -15.72 -29.89
C ALA A 280 -8.04 -15.89 -29.00
N GLY A 281 -7.61 -14.81 -28.33
CA GLY A 281 -6.75 -14.86 -27.12
C GLY A 281 -5.36 -15.49 -27.28
N GLY A 282 -4.72 -15.34 -28.45
CA GLY A 282 -3.37 -15.86 -28.70
C GLY A 282 -2.22 -15.03 -28.10
N PRO A 283 -0.98 -15.56 -28.12
CA PRO A 283 0.18 -14.88 -27.56
C PRO A 283 0.50 -13.55 -28.25
N TYR A 284 1.09 -12.60 -27.52
CA TYR A 284 1.51 -11.31 -28.08
C TYR A 284 2.90 -10.90 -27.59
N ALA A 285 3.64 -10.16 -28.42
CA ALA A 285 4.97 -9.68 -28.09
C ALA A 285 4.93 -8.28 -27.44
N ILE A 286 5.63 -8.16 -26.32
CA ILE A 286 5.93 -6.89 -25.65
C ILE A 286 7.42 -6.63 -25.85
N GLY A 287 7.75 -5.53 -26.51
CA GLY A 287 9.13 -5.12 -26.78
C GLY A 287 9.63 -4.09 -25.78
N LEU A 288 10.89 -4.21 -25.38
CA LEU A 288 11.69 -3.07 -24.95
C LEU A 288 12.28 -2.45 -26.22
N ILE A 289 11.82 -1.26 -26.58
CA ILE A 289 12.22 -0.53 -27.78
C ILE A 289 13.31 0.47 -27.41
N GLU A 290 14.46 0.40 -28.07
CA GLU A 290 15.50 1.43 -28.01
C GLU A 290 15.24 2.46 -29.10
N LEU A 291 14.87 3.67 -28.70
CA LEU A 291 14.66 4.79 -29.61
C LEU A 291 16.01 5.35 -30.06
N VAL A 292 16.03 6.00 -31.22
CA VAL A 292 17.26 6.63 -31.76
C VAL A 292 17.83 7.71 -30.84
N GLU A 293 16.99 8.31 -29.99
CA GLU A 293 17.41 9.27 -28.96
C GLU A 293 18.14 8.61 -27.77
N GLY A 294 18.29 7.27 -27.78
CA GLY A 294 19.07 6.51 -26.80
C GLY A 294 18.32 6.13 -25.52
N VAL A 295 17.02 6.44 -25.43
CA VAL A 295 16.16 6.00 -24.33
C VAL A 295 15.44 4.70 -24.69
N ARG A 296 15.05 3.93 -23.68
CA ARG A 296 14.33 2.67 -23.87
C ARG A 296 12.92 2.74 -23.31
N MET A 297 11.97 2.21 -24.07
CA MET A 297 10.55 2.23 -23.74
C MET A 297 9.94 0.83 -23.91
N VAL A 298 9.17 0.39 -22.92
CA VAL A 298 8.36 -0.82 -23.06
C VAL A 298 7.10 -0.48 -23.86
N SER A 299 6.85 -1.21 -24.94
CA SER A 299 5.65 -1.03 -25.76
C SER A 299 5.32 -2.30 -26.58
N ASN A 300 4.11 -2.37 -27.11
CA ASN A 300 3.71 -3.46 -28.00
C ASN A 300 4.34 -3.32 -29.37
N VAL A 301 4.79 -4.46 -29.93
CA VAL A 301 5.12 -4.56 -31.35
C VAL A 301 3.87 -5.07 -32.07
N VAL A 302 3.28 -4.23 -32.92
CA VAL A 302 2.01 -4.49 -33.63
C VAL A 302 2.25 -4.62 -35.13
N GLY A 303 1.28 -5.20 -35.86
CA GLY A 303 1.39 -5.39 -37.32
C GLY A 303 2.34 -6.51 -37.75
N VAL A 304 2.80 -7.34 -36.80
CA VAL A 304 3.64 -8.52 -37.05
C VAL A 304 3.28 -9.64 -36.06
N PRO A 305 3.24 -10.91 -36.49
CA PRO A 305 3.07 -12.04 -35.59
C PRO A 305 4.15 -12.07 -34.48
N TYR A 306 3.78 -12.48 -33.27
CA TYR A 306 4.68 -12.44 -32.11
C TYR A 306 5.95 -13.30 -32.29
N ASP A 307 5.85 -14.39 -33.05
CA ASP A 307 6.93 -15.34 -33.36
C ASP A 307 7.89 -14.82 -34.44
N ARG A 308 7.48 -13.75 -35.13
CA ARG A 308 8.29 -13.01 -36.10
C ARG A 308 9.00 -11.80 -35.50
N VAL A 309 8.66 -11.37 -34.28
CA VAL A 309 9.41 -10.31 -33.57
C VAL A 309 10.81 -10.82 -33.24
N ARG A 310 11.83 -9.99 -33.49
CA ARG A 310 13.24 -10.33 -33.26
C ARG A 310 13.97 -9.13 -32.66
N ILE A 311 15.00 -9.40 -31.86
CA ILE A 311 15.94 -8.38 -31.39
C ILE A 311 16.64 -7.76 -32.60
N GLY A 312 16.78 -6.44 -32.60
CA GLY A 312 17.32 -5.65 -33.71
C GLY A 312 16.30 -5.28 -34.79
N MET A 313 15.05 -5.75 -34.70
CA MET A 313 14.01 -5.41 -35.68
C MET A 313 13.75 -3.89 -35.68
N PRO A 314 13.89 -3.18 -36.82
CA PRO A 314 13.57 -1.77 -36.91
C PRO A 314 12.06 -1.56 -36.83
N VAL A 315 11.64 -0.60 -36.02
CA VAL A 315 10.24 -0.30 -35.75
C VAL A 315 9.97 1.21 -35.75
N ARG A 316 8.75 1.58 -36.11
CA ARG A 316 8.23 2.95 -36.11
C ARG A 316 7.07 3.10 -35.14
N LEU A 317 7.06 4.21 -34.41
CA LEU A 317 5.98 4.64 -33.54
C LEU A 317 4.67 4.81 -34.32
N GLU A 318 3.60 4.32 -33.73
CA GLU A 318 2.22 4.51 -34.14
C GLU A 318 1.36 4.75 -32.89
N PHE A 319 0.33 5.58 -33.01
CA PHE A 319 -0.63 5.81 -31.93
C PHE A 319 -1.88 4.98 -32.17
N LEU A 320 -2.06 3.95 -31.35
CA LEU A 320 -3.22 3.07 -31.40
C LEU A 320 -4.34 3.63 -30.53
N ARG A 321 -5.44 4.04 -31.15
CA ARG A 321 -6.69 4.34 -30.44
C ARG A 321 -7.33 3.04 -29.97
N VAL A 322 -7.32 2.83 -28.66
CA VAL A 322 -7.84 1.63 -28.00
C VAL A 322 -9.36 1.74 -27.82
N ASP A 323 -9.84 2.91 -27.42
CA ASP A 323 -11.26 3.25 -27.34
C ASP A 323 -11.46 4.77 -27.43
N GLU A 324 -12.62 5.29 -27.01
CA GLU A 324 -12.92 6.72 -27.09
C GLU A 324 -12.03 7.61 -26.21
N GLU A 325 -11.48 7.06 -25.12
CA GLU A 325 -10.76 7.81 -24.09
C GLU A 325 -9.26 7.45 -24.03
N LEU A 326 -8.83 6.36 -24.68
CA LEU A 326 -7.47 5.84 -24.57
C LEU A 326 -6.78 5.68 -25.92
N THR A 327 -5.63 6.34 -26.05
CA THR A 327 -4.66 6.16 -27.13
C THR A 327 -3.33 5.69 -26.52
N LEU A 328 -2.66 4.75 -27.18
CA LEU A 328 -1.39 4.20 -26.72
C LEU A 328 -0.31 4.32 -27.81
N PRO A 329 0.92 4.74 -27.46
CA PRO A 329 2.07 4.62 -28.36
C PRO A 329 2.49 3.15 -28.48
N VAL A 330 2.35 2.60 -29.68
CA VAL A 330 2.79 1.25 -30.08
C VAL A 330 3.83 1.34 -31.18
N PHE A 331 4.49 0.24 -31.51
CA PHE A 331 5.53 0.22 -32.54
C PHE A 331 5.22 -0.83 -33.59
N ARG A 332 5.33 -0.48 -34.87
CA ARG A 332 5.15 -1.38 -36.01
C ARG A 332 6.48 -1.58 -36.74
N PRO A 333 6.82 -2.76 -37.26
CA PRO A 333 8.02 -2.93 -38.07
C PRO A 333 8.02 -1.99 -39.28
N GLU A 334 9.19 -1.47 -39.65
CA GLU A 334 9.33 -0.72 -40.90
C GLU A 334 9.19 -1.66 -42.13
N GLU A 335 8.60 -1.16 -43.22
CA GLU A 335 8.40 -1.94 -44.45
C GLU A 335 9.75 -2.46 -44.97
N GLY A 336 9.85 -3.79 -45.17
CA GLY A 336 11.09 -4.47 -45.58
C GLY A 336 11.86 -5.16 -44.44
N ALA A 337 11.50 -4.95 -43.18
CA ALA A 337 12.16 -5.56 -42.02
C ALA A 337 11.99 -7.09 -41.92
N THR A 338 10.98 -7.67 -42.57
CA THR A 338 10.71 -9.11 -42.59
C THR A 338 11.54 -9.89 -43.62
N ALA A 339 12.31 -9.20 -44.48
CA ALA A 339 13.06 -9.80 -45.60
C ALA A 339 14.59 -9.88 -45.38
N ALA A 340 15.12 -9.43 -44.24
CA ALA A 340 16.55 -9.46 -43.96
C ALA A 340 16.96 -10.78 -43.28
N GLU A 341 16.93 -11.89 -44.02
CA GLU A 341 17.66 -13.10 -43.65
C GLU A 341 19.07 -13.08 -44.26
N GLY A 342 20.08 -13.10 -43.39
CA GLY A 342 21.45 -13.50 -43.73
C GLY A 342 22.42 -12.37 -44.05
N ARG A 343 23.00 -11.75 -43.01
CA ARG A 343 24.46 -11.52 -42.87
C ARG A 343 24.79 -10.81 -41.55
N ALA A 344 25.92 -11.21 -40.97
CA ALA A 344 26.64 -10.64 -39.83
C ALA A 344 26.17 -11.04 -38.42
N ALA A 345 26.52 -12.27 -38.03
CA ALA A 345 27.05 -12.53 -36.70
C ALA A 345 28.54 -12.16 -36.68
N ALA A 346 28.98 -11.33 -35.73
CA ALA A 346 30.25 -11.40 -35.00
C ALA A 346 30.54 -10.10 -34.24
N GLU A 347 31.17 -10.25 -33.06
CA GLU A 347 31.81 -9.21 -32.23
C GLU A 347 30.85 -8.37 -31.36
N GLY A 348 30.77 -8.49 -30.03
CA GLY A 348 31.74 -8.97 -29.04
C GLY A 348 32.51 -7.81 -28.42
N ARG A 349 31.89 -6.99 -27.56
CA ARG A 349 32.61 -6.18 -26.56
C ARG A 349 31.71 -5.64 -25.44
N ALA A 350 31.99 -6.03 -24.21
CA ALA A 350 31.58 -5.30 -23.01
C ALA A 350 32.54 -4.11 -22.79
N PRO A 351 32.08 -2.94 -22.31
CA PRO A 351 32.97 -1.98 -21.68
C PRO A 351 32.92 -2.06 -20.17
N ALA A 352 34.11 -1.93 -19.60
CA ALA A 352 34.47 -2.02 -18.20
C ALA A 352 33.97 -0.83 -17.37
N ALA A 353 33.94 -1.06 -16.06
CA ALA A 353 33.86 -0.06 -15.03
C ALA A 353 35.12 0.81 -15.03
N ASP A 354 34.95 2.12 -14.88
CA ASP A 354 35.98 3.00 -14.35
C ASP A 354 35.35 4.06 -13.45
N ALA A 355 35.92 4.20 -12.27
CA ALA A 355 35.66 5.26 -11.31
C ALA A 355 36.51 6.50 -11.65
N PRO A 356 36.12 7.66 -11.12
CA PRO A 356 37.12 8.56 -10.55
C PRO A 356 36.79 8.98 -9.11
N ARG A 357 37.87 9.30 -8.40
CA ARG A 357 37.97 9.66 -6.98
C ARG A 357 37.70 11.16 -6.74
N ASP A 358 37.26 11.41 -5.51
CA ASP A 358 37.34 12.61 -4.66
C ASP A 358 37.18 14.02 -5.25
N ALA A 359 36.17 14.72 -4.73
CA ALA A 359 36.34 16.12 -4.31
C ALA A 359 35.39 16.44 -3.13
N ASP A 360 36.05 16.88 -2.06
CA ASP A 360 35.56 17.44 -0.82
C ASP A 360 34.50 18.56 -1.03
N ARG A 361 33.34 18.47 -0.36
CA ARG A 361 32.51 19.65 -0.07
C ARG A 361 31.63 19.45 1.17
N LYS A 362 32.05 20.13 2.24
CA LYS A 362 31.26 20.44 3.43
C LYS A 362 29.94 21.13 3.06
N THR A 363 28.83 20.68 3.65
CA THR A 363 27.62 21.50 3.82
C THR A 363 27.12 21.33 5.25
N GLY A 364 27.04 22.46 5.96
CA GLY A 364 26.63 22.54 7.35
C GLY A 364 25.20 22.06 7.56
N ARG A 365 25.02 21.36 8.67
CA ARG A 365 23.72 21.01 9.23
C ARG A 365 23.41 22.08 10.28
N ASP A 366 22.33 22.82 10.07
CA ASP A 366 21.76 23.62 11.16
C ASP A 366 21.34 22.68 12.29
N PRO A 367 21.66 22.98 13.56
CA PRO A 367 21.38 22.09 14.66
C PRO A 367 19.87 22.01 14.90
N ALA A 368 19.39 20.79 15.14
CA ALA A 368 18.09 20.56 15.74
C ALA A 368 18.03 21.28 17.11
N PRO A 369 16.86 21.81 17.52
CA PRO A 369 16.73 22.42 18.84
C PRO A 369 17.00 21.37 19.92
N ASP A 370 17.80 21.79 20.89
CA ASP A 370 18.24 21.08 22.09
C ASP A 370 17.04 20.59 22.93
N PRO A 371 16.91 19.28 23.27
CA PRO A 371 15.94 18.83 24.25
C PRO A 371 16.61 18.87 25.64
N ALA A 372 16.90 20.06 26.13
CA ALA A 372 17.34 20.25 27.50
C ALA A 372 16.16 20.72 28.37
N GLN A 373 15.71 19.78 29.21
CA GLN A 373 15.30 20.04 30.59
C GLN A 373 14.04 20.87 30.81
N ASP A 374 12.88 20.23 30.61
CA ASP A 374 11.74 20.44 31.50
C ASP A 374 11.34 19.05 32.02
N THR A 375 11.87 18.66 33.18
CA THR A 375 11.27 17.56 33.93
C THR A 375 10.01 18.16 34.57
N PRO A 376 8.79 17.81 34.11
CA PRO A 376 7.59 18.31 34.76
C PRO A 376 7.63 17.89 36.24
N PRO A 377 7.17 18.76 37.18
CA PRO A 377 7.12 18.42 38.59
C PRO A 377 6.35 17.11 38.75
N ALA A 378 6.77 16.27 39.71
CA ALA A 378 6.17 14.96 39.97
C ALA A 378 4.64 15.06 39.93
N LEU A 379 4.05 14.54 38.86
CA LEU A 379 2.64 14.68 38.59
C LEU A 379 1.88 13.84 39.61
N ALA A 380 1.31 14.50 40.63
CA ALA A 380 0.50 13.82 41.63
C ALA A 380 -0.74 13.23 40.94
N LEU A 381 -0.75 11.90 40.81
CA LEU A 381 -1.87 11.12 40.27
C LEU A 381 -3.12 11.40 41.10
N ARG A 382 -4.17 11.90 40.44
CA ARG A 382 -5.47 12.15 41.07
C ARG A 382 -6.59 12.00 40.05
N PRO A 383 -7.75 11.43 40.44
CA PRO A 383 -8.92 11.41 39.56
C PRO A 383 -9.32 12.82 39.12
N GLY A 384 -9.73 12.96 37.86
CA GLY A 384 -10.06 14.24 37.23
C GLY A 384 -8.85 15.06 36.75
N LEU A 385 -7.63 14.53 36.88
CA LEU A 385 -6.46 15.18 36.28
C LEU A 385 -6.55 15.12 34.75
N GLU A 386 -6.72 16.29 34.13
CA GLU A 386 -6.66 16.47 32.68
C GLU A 386 -5.20 16.55 32.22
N LEU A 387 -4.86 15.78 31.19
CA LEU A 387 -3.54 15.78 30.56
C LEU A 387 -3.55 16.79 29.40
N PRO A 388 -2.48 17.58 29.19
CA PRO A 388 -2.37 18.46 28.03
C PRO A 388 -2.61 17.69 26.72
N PRO A 389 -3.25 18.31 25.72
CA PRO A 389 -3.56 17.63 24.47
C PRO A 389 -2.30 17.43 23.61
N LEU A 390 -2.28 16.35 22.82
CA LEU A 390 -1.27 16.12 21.78
C LEU A 390 -1.90 16.26 20.40
N THR A 391 -1.43 17.23 19.63
CA THR A 391 -1.86 17.47 18.25
C THR A 391 -0.98 16.69 17.28
N VAL A 392 -1.59 15.85 16.45
CA VAL A 392 -0.92 14.96 15.49
C VAL A 392 -1.40 15.30 14.07
N PRO A 393 -0.56 15.92 13.24
CA PRO A 393 -0.85 16.11 11.82
C PRO A 393 -0.96 14.75 11.12
N LEU A 394 -2.08 14.48 10.46
CA LEU A 394 -2.32 13.22 9.75
C LEU A 394 -1.74 13.34 8.35
N THR A 395 -0.44 13.07 8.22
CA THR A 395 0.23 13.09 6.92
C THR A 395 0.15 11.72 6.24
N ARG A 396 0.28 11.69 4.91
CA ARG A 396 0.49 10.41 4.21
C ARG A 396 1.72 9.67 4.74
N THR A 397 2.79 10.42 5.04
CA THR A 397 4.01 9.86 5.60
C THR A 397 3.74 9.11 6.90
N LEU A 398 3.02 9.71 7.86
CA LEU A 398 2.65 9.05 9.12
C LEU A 398 1.83 7.78 8.89
N ILE A 399 0.82 7.85 8.01
CA ILE A 399 -0.06 6.71 7.75
C ILE A 399 0.71 5.55 7.11
N VAL A 400 1.52 5.83 6.09
CA VAL A 400 2.31 4.82 5.37
C VAL A 400 3.44 4.28 6.25
N SER A 401 4.21 5.16 6.91
CA SER A 401 5.30 4.72 7.79
C SER A 401 4.78 3.93 8.99
N GLY A 402 3.65 4.33 9.58
CA GLY A 402 2.98 3.60 10.65
C GLY A 402 2.51 2.22 10.21
N ALA A 403 1.92 2.10 9.02
CA ALA A 403 1.54 0.80 8.45
C ALA A 403 2.76 -0.13 8.26
N VAL A 404 3.85 0.40 7.70
CA VAL A 404 5.09 -0.36 7.50
C VAL A 404 5.74 -0.76 8.82
N ALA A 405 5.86 0.16 9.77
CA ALA A 405 6.48 -0.08 11.08
C ALA A 405 5.68 -1.07 11.93
N SER A 406 4.35 -1.03 11.83
CA SER A 406 3.45 -1.98 12.49
C SER A 406 3.30 -3.31 11.75
N ARG A 407 3.89 -3.42 10.55
CA ARG A 407 3.81 -4.57 9.63
C ARG A 407 2.40 -4.91 9.18
N ASP A 408 1.53 -3.91 9.18
CA ASP A 408 0.17 -4.01 8.68
C ASP A 408 0.13 -3.55 7.22
N TYR A 409 0.39 -4.51 6.32
CA TYR A 409 0.47 -4.26 4.89
C TYR A 409 -0.88 -4.45 4.17
N GLN A 410 -2.00 -4.19 4.85
CA GLN A 410 -3.26 -4.03 4.12
C GLN A 410 -3.12 -2.82 3.17
N ASP A 411 -3.44 -3.05 1.90
CA ASP A 411 -3.32 -2.07 0.80
C ASP A 411 -3.98 -0.72 1.13
N VAL A 412 -5.10 -0.71 1.85
CA VAL A 412 -5.85 0.49 2.23
C VAL A 412 -5.07 1.51 3.08
N HIS A 413 -3.90 1.15 3.59
CA HIS A 413 -3.04 2.03 4.37
C HIS A 413 -1.92 2.69 3.55
N HIS A 414 -1.68 2.24 2.31
CA HIS A 414 -0.56 2.73 1.50
C HIS A 414 -0.85 2.82 0.00
N ASP A 415 -1.97 2.29 -0.46
CA ASP A 415 -2.48 2.37 -1.82
C ASP A 415 -3.83 3.11 -1.83
N ALA A 416 -3.80 4.33 -2.37
CA ALA A 416 -4.97 5.19 -2.43
C ALA A 416 -6.02 4.71 -3.45
N GLU A 417 -5.62 3.97 -4.48
CA GLU A 417 -6.54 3.40 -5.46
C GLU A 417 -7.27 2.21 -4.86
N ALA A 418 -6.54 1.28 -4.24
CA ALA A 418 -7.13 0.14 -3.53
C ALA A 418 -8.08 0.59 -2.41
N ALA A 419 -7.72 1.66 -1.66
CA ALA A 419 -8.61 2.24 -0.66
C ALA A 419 -9.93 2.76 -1.29
N ARG A 420 -9.85 3.44 -2.45
CA ARG A 420 -11.01 3.97 -3.18
C ARG A 420 -11.89 2.90 -3.78
N GLU A 421 -11.31 1.84 -4.31
CA GLU A 421 -12.05 0.66 -4.77
C GLU A 421 -12.86 0.02 -3.66
N LYS A 422 -12.32 0.03 -2.42
CA LYS A 422 -12.99 -0.44 -1.21
C LYS A 422 -13.92 0.60 -0.57
N GLY A 423 -14.13 1.74 -1.22
CA GLY A 423 -15.12 2.75 -0.84
C GLY A 423 -14.61 3.86 0.08
N SER A 424 -13.35 3.83 0.47
CA SER A 424 -12.70 4.90 1.25
C SER A 424 -12.36 6.10 0.34
N PRO A 425 -12.42 7.36 0.80
CA PRO A 425 -11.98 8.50 0.00
C PRO A 425 -10.46 8.49 -0.29
N ASP A 426 -9.67 7.95 0.62
CA ASP A 426 -8.21 7.88 0.55
C ASP A 426 -7.68 6.74 1.44
N ILE A 427 -6.34 6.57 1.50
CA ILE A 427 -5.70 5.75 2.54
C ILE A 427 -6.10 6.25 3.93
N PHE A 428 -6.21 5.35 4.90
CA PHE A 428 -6.52 5.74 6.27
C PHE A 428 -5.58 5.07 7.27
N MET A 429 -5.40 5.71 8.42
CA MET A 429 -4.53 5.23 9.48
C MET A 429 -5.04 3.91 10.08
N ASN A 430 -4.15 2.94 10.25
CA ASN A 430 -4.50 1.68 10.89
C ASN A 430 -4.55 1.80 12.43
N ILE A 431 -5.22 0.86 13.07
CA ILE A 431 -5.39 0.85 14.52
C ILE A 431 -4.06 0.67 15.28
N LEU A 432 -3.07 0.00 14.68
CA LEU A 432 -1.77 -0.22 15.32
C LEU A 432 -1.00 1.11 15.45
N THR A 433 -1.09 1.98 14.44
CA THR A 433 -0.55 3.35 14.52
C THR A 433 -1.30 4.16 15.56
N THR A 434 -2.63 4.07 15.62
CA THR A 434 -3.42 4.71 16.68
C THR A 434 -3.00 4.23 18.07
N ASN A 435 -2.82 2.92 18.26
CA ASN A 435 -2.36 2.32 19.51
C ASN A 435 -0.96 2.84 19.90
N GLY A 436 -0.04 2.92 18.93
CA GLY A 436 1.29 3.51 19.11
C GLY A 436 1.25 4.96 19.58
N LEU A 437 0.44 5.80 18.90
CA LEU A 437 0.28 7.22 19.26
C LEU A 437 -0.40 7.42 20.62
N VAL A 438 -1.36 6.57 20.99
CA VAL A 438 -1.93 6.55 22.35
C VAL A 438 -0.86 6.18 23.37
N GLY A 439 -0.06 5.15 23.10
CA GLY A 439 1.05 4.77 23.98
C GLY A 439 2.03 5.92 24.20
N ARG A 440 2.51 6.52 23.10
CA ARG A 440 3.38 7.69 23.11
C ARG A 440 2.78 8.85 23.91
N TYR A 441 1.51 9.19 23.66
CA TYR A 441 0.83 10.29 24.34
C TYR A 441 0.92 10.14 25.87
N LEU A 442 0.74 8.92 26.36
CA LEU A 442 0.79 8.63 27.79
C LEU A 442 2.23 8.67 28.32
N THR A 443 3.18 8.07 27.59
CA THR A 443 4.58 8.03 28.03
C THR A 443 5.26 9.41 27.96
N ASP A 444 4.89 10.25 27.00
CA ASP A 444 5.33 11.64 26.91
C ASP A 444 4.84 12.44 28.12
N HIS A 445 3.61 12.16 28.59
CA HIS A 445 3.02 12.88 29.73
C HIS A 445 3.55 12.43 31.09
N PHE A 446 3.60 11.11 31.32
CA PHE A 446 4.02 10.54 32.61
C PHE A 446 5.55 10.36 32.72
N GLY A 447 6.27 10.60 31.62
CA GLY A 447 7.72 10.64 31.58
C GLY A 447 8.39 9.27 31.49
N PRO A 448 9.74 9.25 31.56
CA PRO A 448 10.57 8.10 31.19
C PRO A 448 10.45 6.87 32.10
N ARG A 449 9.76 7.02 33.23
CA ARG A 449 9.57 6.00 34.27
C ARG A 449 8.15 5.44 34.28
N SER A 450 7.36 5.83 33.28
CA SER A 450 6.03 5.31 33.07
C SER A 450 6.08 3.94 32.39
N VAL A 451 5.20 3.05 32.82
CA VAL A 451 5.05 1.71 32.28
C VAL A 451 3.58 1.51 31.93
N LEU A 452 3.30 1.34 30.62
CA LEU A 452 1.97 0.96 30.17
C LEU A 452 1.70 -0.48 30.60
N ARG A 453 0.60 -0.69 31.34
CA ARG A 453 0.16 -2.01 31.81
C ARG A 453 -0.95 -2.57 30.94
N LYS A 454 -1.85 -1.71 30.48
CA LYS A 454 -2.98 -2.10 29.63
C LYS A 454 -3.38 -0.95 28.71
N VAL A 455 -3.72 -1.25 27.47
CA VAL A 455 -4.36 -0.30 26.54
C VAL A 455 -5.59 -0.98 25.96
N ALA A 456 -6.76 -0.38 26.12
CA ALA A 456 -8.01 -0.83 25.53
C ALA A 456 -8.64 0.30 24.72
N ILE A 457 -8.59 0.21 23.40
CA ILE A 457 -9.07 1.24 22.48
C ILE A 457 -10.14 0.72 21.53
N ARG A 458 -11.04 1.62 21.16
CA ARG A 458 -12.07 1.42 20.14
C ARG A 458 -11.99 2.55 19.12
N LEU A 459 -12.03 2.18 17.84
CA LEU A 459 -12.06 3.11 16.73
C LEU A 459 -13.48 3.58 16.41
N GLY A 460 -13.55 4.85 15.99
CA GLY A 460 -14.72 5.53 15.48
C GLY A 460 -14.46 6.10 14.09
N ALA A 461 -14.33 7.42 14.00
CA ALA A 461 -14.07 8.11 12.75
C ALA A 461 -12.70 7.73 12.15
N PRO A 462 -12.56 7.50 10.83
CA PRO A 462 -11.27 7.21 10.21
C PRO A 462 -10.38 8.45 10.18
N ASN A 463 -9.06 8.25 10.31
CA ASN A 463 -8.05 9.30 10.12
C ASN A 463 -7.54 9.28 8.68
N TYR A 464 -7.69 10.40 7.96
CA TYR A 464 -7.25 10.57 6.57
C TYR A 464 -6.07 11.54 6.46
N PRO A 465 -5.26 11.43 5.38
CA PRO A 465 -4.25 12.42 5.07
C PRO A 465 -4.81 13.84 4.95
N GLY A 466 -4.08 14.82 5.48
CA GLY A 466 -4.41 16.24 5.42
C GLY A 466 -5.28 16.75 6.58
N ASP A 467 -5.82 15.86 7.40
CA ASP A 467 -6.54 16.21 8.62
C ASP A 467 -5.58 16.30 9.82
N THR A 468 -6.10 16.62 11.01
CA THR A 468 -5.36 16.66 12.27
C THR A 468 -6.13 15.91 13.34
N MET A 469 -5.44 15.02 14.06
CA MET A 469 -6.00 14.36 15.24
C MET A 469 -5.50 15.06 16.50
N VAL A 470 -6.38 15.32 17.47
CA VAL A 470 -6.02 15.83 18.79
C VAL A 470 -6.34 14.76 19.83
N LEU A 471 -5.30 14.23 20.49
CA LEU A 471 -5.41 13.33 21.63
C LEU A 471 -5.58 14.14 22.91
N SER A 472 -6.47 13.66 23.78
CA SER A 472 -6.78 14.22 25.08
C SER A 472 -6.92 13.09 26.09
N GLY A 473 -6.56 13.33 27.34
CA GLY A 473 -6.53 12.32 28.38
C GLY A 473 -7.02 12.86 29.72
N THR A 474 -7.74 12.03 30.47
CA THR A 474 -8.19 12.35 31.82
C THR A 474 -7.94 11.14 32.73
N VAL A 475 -7.27 11.33 33.86
CA VAL A 475 -7.16 10.29 34.89
C VAL A 475 -8.56 10.03 35.47
N THR A 476 -9.10 8.83 35.26
CA THR A 476 -10.43 8.46 35.76
C THR A 476 -10.39 7.79 37.11
N ALA A 477 -9.31 7.05 37.40
CA ALA A 477 -9.12 6.37 38.68
C ALA A 477 -7.62 6.28 39.03
N VAL A 478 -7.33 6.27 40.32
CA VAL A 478 -6.01 5.93 40.87
C VAL A 478 -6.20 4.60 41.59
N LEU A 479 -5.53 3.56 41.11
CA LEU A 479 -5.70 2.18 41.55
C LEU A 479 -4.85 1.87 42.79
N ASP A 480 -3.66 2.47 42.85
CA ASP A 480 -2.72 2.45 43.96
C ASP A 480 -1.83 3.70 43.90
N ASP A 481 -0.84 3.82 44.80
CA ASP A 481 0.04 5.00 44.90
C ASP A 481 0.82 5.31 43.61
N THR A 482 0.93 4.36 42.69
CA THR A 482 1.75 4.46 41.47
C THR A 482 0.98 4.20 40.19
N THR A 483 -0.22 3.59 40.26
CA THR A 483 -0.96 3.14 39.08
C THR A 483 -2.26 3.90 38.92
N ALA A 484 -2.52 4.37 37.69
CA ALA A 484 -3.73 5.09 37.32
C ALA A 484 -4.39 4.52 36.07
N GLU A 485 -5.71 4.70 35.97
CA GLU A 485 -6.46 4.53 34.74
C GLU A 485 -6.71 5.90 34.10
N VAL A 486 -6.43 6.00 32.81
CA VAL A 486 -6.57 7.21 32.01
C VAL A 486 -7.53 6.93 30.87
N ARG A 487 -8.61 7.71 30.80
CA ARG A 487 -9.46 7.75 29.61
C ARG A 487 -8.78 8.59 28.55
N VAL A 488 -8.66 8.06 27.34
CA VAL A 488 -8.05 8.75 26.18
C VAL A 488 -9.10 8.92 25.08
N VAL A 489 -9.16 10.12 24.50
CA VAL A 489 -9.98 10.42 23.33
C VAL A 489 -9.14 11.14 22.28
N GLY A 490 -9.10 10.61 21.06
CA GLY A 490 -8.52 11.26 19.89
C GLY A 490 -9.62 11.72 18.94
N ARG A 491 -9.67 13.03 18.63
CA ARG A 491 -10.66 13.62 17.73
C ARG A 491 -10.02 14.18 16.47
N ASN A 492 -10.69 14.03 15.34
CA ASN A 492 -10.31 14.62 14.06
C ASN A 492 -11.48 15.43 13.46
N GLY A 493 -11.37 15.91 12.22
CA GLY A 493 -12.41 16.70 11.57
C GLY A 493 -13.74 15.96 11.34
N LEU A 494 -13.75 14.63 11.47
CA LEU A 494 -14.91 13.76 11.28
C LEU A 494 -15.56 13.29 12.60
N GLY A 495 -14.89 13.50 13.75
CA GLY A 495 -15.39 13.14 15.08
C GLY A 495 -14.36 12.40 15.94
N ASP A 496 -14.85 11.59 16.89
CA ASP A 496 -13.99 10.78 17.75
C ASP A 496 -13.37 9.62 16.93
N HIS A 497 -12.07 9.72 16.64
CA HIS A 497 -11.29 8.67 15.97
C HIS A 497 -11.04 7.49 16.89
N VAL A 498 -10.62 7.77 18.12
CA VAL A 498 -10.30 6.75 19.12
C VAL A 498 -10.86 7.14 20.47
N THR A 499 -11.44 6.16 21.15
CA THR A 499 -11.80 6.24 22.57
C THR A 499 -11.23 5.03 23.28
N GLY A 500 -10.69 5.20 24.48
CA GLY A 500 -10.13 4.07 25.20
C GLY A 500 -9.77 4.37 26.64
N THR A 501 -9.32 3.32 27.32
CA THR A 501 -8.78 3.38 28.67
C THR A 501 -7.38 2.78 28.66
N VAL A 502 -6.45 3.46 29.33
CA VAL A 502 -5.06 3.03 29.48
C VAL A 502 -4.74 2.92 30.97
N THR A 503 -4.18 1.78 31.39
CA THR A 503 -3.61 1.62 32.72
C THR A 503 -2.11 1.89 32.65
N VAL A 504 -1.64 2.85 33.44
CA VAL A 504 -0.23 3.26 33.48
C VAL A 504 0.27 3.22 34.91
N THR A 505 1.44 2.65 35.12
CA THR A 505 2.19 2.76 36.38
C THR A 505 3.27 3.83 36.21
N VAL A 506 3.44 4.71 37.19
CA VAL A 506 4.48 5.73 37.25
C VAL A 506 5.32 5.44 38.48
N GLU A 507 6.55 4.97 38.29
CA GLU A 507 7.40 4.65 39.44
C GLU A 507 7.78 5.95 40.20
N PRO A 508 7.79 5.96 41.54
CA PRO A 508 8.22 7.12 42.32
C PRO A 508 9.72 7.36 42.14
N ALA A 509 10.17 8.62 42.15
CA ALA A 509 11.60 8.92 42.03
C ALA A 509 12.33 8.17 43.15
N ALA A 510 13.33 7.35 42.82
CA ALA A 510 14.21 6.85 43.86
C ALA A 510 14.80 8.08 44.54
N ASP A 511 14.61 8.22 45.85
CA ASP A 511 15.25 9.28 46.63
C ASP A 511 16.73 9.28 46.25
N ALA A 512 17.20 10.40 45.69
CA ALA A 512 18.61 10.61 45.42
C ALA A 512 19.32 10.59 46.78
N ARG A 513 19.86 9.42 47.15
CA ARG A 513 20.70 9.25 48.32
C ARG A 513 22.14 9.68 48.04
#